data_AF-A0AA35WIX4-F1
#
_entry.id   AF-A0AA35WIX4-F1
#
_cell.length_a   1.000
_cell.length_b   1.000
_cell.length_c   1.000
_cell.angle_alpha   90.00
_cell.angle_beta   90.00
_cell.angle_gamma   90.00
#
_symmetry.space_group_name_H-M   'P 1'
#
loop_
_entity.id
_entity.type
_entity.pdbx_description
1 polymer ?
#
loop_
_entity_poly.entity_id
_entity_poly.type
_entity_poly.pdbx_seq_one_letter_code
_entity_poly.pdbx_strand_id
1 'polypeptide(L)'
;ILPSPTSPPSFSPLPLSLPPLPPSLTSLVHRGTVEDTELVEGLVLDQKASHLAGGITQVEKAKIGLIQFCISPPKTDMENQVIVSDYSQMDRILREERQYILDICKKIKKAGCNVLLIQKSILRDAVNEMALHFLAKMKILVVRDIEREDIEFVCKTLGCRPIASLDHFLPEHLGTAGLVEEVPTGTSKIVKITGVPSTARTVSVVVRGSNKLVLEEADRSLHDALCVIRCLVKNRF
;
A
#
# COMPACT_ATOMS: atom_id res chain seq x y z
N ILE A 1 -1.65 22.37 57.57
CA ILE A 1 -1.60 22.29 56.09
C ILE A 1 -1.40 20.82 55.73
N LEU A 2 -2.47 20.13 55.38
CA LEU A 2 -2.44 18.75 54.86
C LEU A 2 -3.39 18.73 53.65
N PRO A 3 -2.96 18.31 52.46
CA PRO A 3 -3.83 18.29 51.29
C PRO A 3 -4.70 17.03 51.28
N SER A 4 -5.97 17.20 50.95
CA SER A 4 -6.95 16.14 50.69
C SER A 4 -6.59 15.32 49.45
N PRO A 5 -6.97 14.03 49.37
CA PRO A 5 -6.68 13.19 48.22
C PRO A 5 -7.50 13.64 47.00
N THR A 6 -6.80 13.93 45.90
CA THR A 6 -7.37 14.21 44.58
C THR A 6 -8.05 12.96 44.02
N SER A 7 -9.30 13.11 43.58
CA SER A 7 -10.08 12.09 42.87
C SER A 7 -9.35 11.58 41.61
N PRO A 8 -9.45 10.30 41.24
CA PRO A 8 -8.87 9.79 40.00
C PRO A 8 -9.59 10.39 38.77
N PRO A 9 -8.88 10.57 37.64
CA PRO A 9 -9.47 11.09 36.42
C PRO A 9 -10.54 10.13 35.88
N SER A 10 -11.73 10.67 35.60
CA SER A 10 -12.82 9.98 34.95
C SER A 10 -12.41 9.54 33.55
N PHE A 11 -12.14 8.25 33.36
CA PHE A 11 -12.06 7.67 32.02
C PHE A 11 -13.45 7.68 31.40
N SER A 12 -13.69 8.56 30.44
CA SER A 12 -14.88 8.52 29.60
C SER A 12 -14.95 7.15 28.91
N PRO A 13 -16.10 6.45 28.91
CA PRO A 13 -16.25 5.21 28.18
C PRO A 13 -16.08 5.51 26.68
N LEU A 14 -14.99 5.00 26.09
CA LEU A 14 -14.85 4.96 24.65
C LEU A 14 -16.07 4.21 24.07
N PRO A 15 -16.65 4.67 22.95
CA PRO A 15 -17.85 4.05 22.39
C PRO A 15 -17.63 2.55 22.16
N LEU A 16 -18.54 1.74 22.71
CA LEU A 16 -18.55 0.28 22.74
C LEU A 16 -18.63 -0.41 21.37
N SER A 17 -18.61 0.34 20.27
CA SER A 17 -18.47 -0.19 18.92
C SER A 17 -17.02 -0.01 18.45
N LEU A 18 -16.11 -0.82 18.99
CA LEU A 18 -14.82 -1.02 18.32
C LEU A 18 -15.12 -1.52 16.91
N PRO A 19 -14.62 -0.85 15.85
CA PRO A 19 -14.81 -1.35 14.49
C PRO A 19 -14.27 -2.79 14.40
N PRO A 20 -14.82 -3.62 13.49
CA PRO A 20 -14.26 -4.94 13.23
C PRO A 20 -12.75 -4.81 13.03
N LEU A 21 -11.99 -5.75 13.62
CA LEU A 21 -10.53 -5.78 13.48
C LEU A 21 -10.19 -5.48 12.02
N PRO A 22 -9.39 -4.44 11.73
CA PRO A 22 -8.81 -4.36 10.41
C PRO A 22 -8.06 -5.68 10.21
N PRO A 23 -8.26 -6.38 9.07
CA PRO A 23 -7.60 -7.66 8.83
C PRO A 23 -6.12 -7.45 9.13
N SER A 24 -5.57 -8.17 10.11
CA SER A 24 -4.13 -8.11 10.34
C SER A 24 -3.51 -8.59 9.04
N LEU A 25 -2.87 -7.70 8.30
CA LEU A 25 -2.13 -8.08 7.11
C LEU A 25 -0.91 -8.82 7.62
N THR A 26 -1.06 -10.15 7.77
CA THR A 26 0.04 -11.05 8.04
C THR A 26 0.78 -11.23 6.72
N SER A 27 1.85 -10.47 6.55
CA SER A 27 2.78 -10.68 5.44
C SER A 27 3.53 -11.99 5.69
N LEU A 28 3.28 -13.01 4.88
CA LEU A 28 3.88 -14.34 5.03
C LEU A 28 5.18 -14.40 4.23
N VAL A 29 6.30 -14.37 4.94
CA VAL A 29 7.61 -14.37 4.29
C VAL A 29 8.24 -15.76 4.37
N HIS A 30 8.51 -16.32 3.18
CA HIS A 30 9.13 -17.63 3.06
C HIS A 30 10.63 -17.57 3.37
N ARG A 31 11.10 -18.47 4.25
CA ARG A 31 12.43 -18.61 4.88
C ARG A 31 12.67 -17.79 6.15
N GLY A 32 13.31 -18.46 7.11
CA GLY A 32 13.57 -18.02 8.48
C GLY A 32 13.13 -19.10 9.47
N THR A 33 13.40 -18.90 10.76
CA THR A 33 12.70 -19.64 11.82
C THR A 33 11.47 -18.85 12.26
N VAL A 34 10.54 -19.52 12.93
CA VAL A 34 9.35 -18.84 13.51
C VAL A 34 9.78 -17.80 14.55
N GLU A 35 10.96 -17.97 15.16
CA GLU A 35 11.56 -17.05 16.12
C GLU A 35 11.98 -15.72 15.49
N ASP A 36 12.24 -15.67 14.18
CA ASP A 36 12.61 -14.45 13.46
C ASP A 36 11.38 -13.58 13.10
N THR A 37 10.20 -13.92 13.63
CA THR A 37 8.95 -13.18 13.41
C THR A 37 9.04 -11.79 14.07
N GLU A 38 8.70 -10.76 13.31
CA GLU A 38 8.80 -9.37 13.75
C GLU A 38 7.44 -8.67 13.72
N LEU A 39 7.16 -7.89 14.77
CA LEU A 39 6.03 -6.97 14.81
C LEU A 39 6.48 -5.63 14.23
N VAL A 40 5.81 -5.19 13.17
CA VAL A 40 6.08 -3.91 12.51
C VAL A 40 4.95 -2.94 12.85
N GLU A 41 5.31 -1.82 13.48
CA GLU A 41 4.42 -0.69 13.73
C GLU A 41 4.21 0.09 12.43
N GLY A 42 3.26 -0.37 11.62
CA GLY A 42 2.96 0.19 10.33
C GLY A 42 2.29 -0.80 9.39
N LEU A 43 2.57 -0.64 8.10
CA LEU A 43 2.04 -1.48 7.04
C LEU A 43 3.19 -2.24 6.38
N VAL A 44 3.04 -3.54 6.21
CA VAL A 44 3.93 -4.36 5.38
C VAL A 44 3.16 -4.83 4.16
N LEU A 45 3.80 -4.75 2.99
CA LEU A 45 3.27 -5.25 1.73
C LEU A 45 4.20 -6.35 1.19
N ASP A 46 3.62 -7.49 0.82
CA ASP A 46 4.34 -8.60 0.19
C ASP A 46 4.75 -8.30 -1.26
N GLN A 47 4.12 -7.29 -1.85
CA GLN A 47 4.36 -6.91 -3.23
C GLN A 47 5.71 -6.21 -3.40
N LYS A 48 6.38 -6.52 -4.50
CA LYS A 48 7.71 -5.97 -4.81
C LYS A 48 7.59 -4.55 -5.35
N ALA A 49 8.57 -3.71 -5.01
CA ALA A 49 8.72 -2.43 -5.69
C ALA A 49 9.19 -2.67 -7.13
N SER A 50 8.74 -1.82 -8.06
CA SER A 50 9.17 -1.93 -9.46
C SER A 50 10.57 -1.33 -9.64
N HIS A 51 11.53 -2.18 -10.00
CA HIS A 51 12.94 -1.80 -10.19
C HIS A 51 13.36 -1.58 -11.65
N LEU A 52 12.44 -1.76 -12.60
CA LEU A 52 12.73 -1.90 -14.03
C LEU A 52 13.55 -0.74 -14.65
N ALA A 53 13.62 0.42 -13.99
CA ALA A 53 14.27 1.62 -14.52
C ALA A 53 15.04 2.45 -13.47
N GLY A 54 15.65 1.79 -12.47
CA GLY A 54 16.39 2.48 -11.39
C GLY A 54 15.52 2.76 -10.17
N GLY A 55 14.81 1.74 -9.72
CA GLY A 55 13.89 1.81 -8.57
C GLY A 55 14.59 2.30 -7.31
N ILE A 56 13.97 3.28 -6.66
CA ILE A 56 14.37 3.76 -5.35
C ILE A 56 13.98 2.69 -4.33
N THR A 57 14.91 2.27 -3.48
CA THR A 57 14.65 1.27 -2.44
C THR A 57 14.16 1.89 -1.14
N GLN A 58 14.41 3.19 -0.93
CA GLN A 58 14.09 3.88 0.32
C GLN A 58 13.63 5.31 0.07
N VAL A 59 12.54 5.70 0.72
CA VAL A 59 11.96 7.05 0.66
C VAL A 59 11.66 7.53 2.07
N GLU A 60 12.33 8.61 2.48
CA GLU A 60 12.03 9.33 3.71
C GLU A 60 10.91 10.35 3.48
N LYS A 61 10.07 10.58 4.50
CA LYS A 61 8.93 11.51 4.50
C LYS A 61 8.06 11.32 3.25
N ALA A 62 7.61 10.09 3.06
CA ALA A 62 6.85 9.69 1.89
C ALA A 62 5.43 10.26 1.93
N LYS A 63 5.02 10.84 0.79
CA LYS A 63 3.61 11.05 0.46
C LYS A 63 3.14 9.88 -0.39
N ILE A 64 2.20 9.11 0.15
CA ILE A 64 1.75 7.85 -0.43
C ILE A 64 0.40 8.07 -1.11
N GLY A 65 0.30 7.75 -2.41
CA GLY A 65 -0.96 7.79 -3.16
C GLY A 65 -1.43 6.38 -3.48
N LEU A 66 -2.71 6.09 -3.22
CA LEU A 66 -3.34 4.84 -3.61
C LEU A 66 -4.22 5.07 -4.85
N ILE A 67 -3.88 4.38 -5.94
CA ILE A 67 -4.53 4.52 -7.25
C ILE A 67 -5.29 3.24 -7.60
N GLN A 68 -6.53 3.42 -8.06
CA GLN A 68 -7.36 2.34 -8.58
C GLN A 68 -7.44 2.31 -10.11
N PHE A 69 -7.06 3.39 -10.78
CA PHE A 69 -7.01 3.45 -12.24
C PHE A 69 -5.69 2.87 -12.79
N CYS A 70 -5.70 2.44 -14.06
CA CYS A 70 -4.52 1.90 -14.72
C CYS A 70 -3.68 3.00 -15.38
N ILE A 71 -2.35 2.89 -15.34
CA ILE A 71 -1.42 3.76 -16.08
C ILE A 71 -0.99 3.04 -17.36
N SER A 72 -1.92 2.96 -18.30
CA SER A 72 -1.76 2.31 -19.60
C SER A 72 -2.19 3.24 -20.73
N PRO A 73 -1.73 3.01 -21.99
CA PRO A 73 -2.20 3.76 -23.14
C PRO A 73 -3.74 3.68 -23.25
N PRO A 74 -4.37 4.70 -23.86
CA PRO A 74 -5.82 4.83 -23.88
C PRO A 74 -6.46 3.66 -24.63
N LYS A 75 -6.96 2.68 -23.88
CA LYS A 75 -7.81 1.60 -24.40
C LYS A 75 -9.26 1.94 -24.12
N THR A 76 -10.10 1.97 -25.15
CA THR A 76 -11.55 2.09 -25.00
C THR A 76 -12.12 0.78 -24.46
N ASP A 77 -13.19 0.84 -23.68
CA ASP A 77 -13.90 -0.37 -23.21
C ASP A 77 -14.63 -1.09 -24.36
N MET A 78 -15.00 -0.35 -25.40
CA MET A 78 -15.57 -0.89 -26.64
C MET A 78 -14.45 -1.29 -27.61
N GLU A 79 -14.74 -2.29 -28.43
CA GLU A 79 -13.89 -2.70 -29.55
C GLU A 79 -13.58 -1.48 -30.43
N ASN A 80 -12.30 -1.11 -30.49
CA ASN A 80 -11.82 0.01 -31.27
C ASN A 80 -10.69 -0.45 -32.17
N GLN A 81 -10.81 -0.14 -33.47
CA GLN A 81 -9.81 -0.45 -34.47
C GLN A 81 -9.17 0.84 -34.94
N VAL A 82 -7.88 0.97 -34.68
CA VAL A 82 -7.07 2.07 -35.20
C VAL A 82 -6.61 1.67 -36.60
N ILE A 83 -7.29 2.19 -37.64
CA ILE A 83 -6.87 1.99 -39.03
C ILE A 83 -5.76 2.96 -39.34
N VAL A 84 -4.57 2.46 -39.63
CA VAL A 84 -3.42 3.29 -40.00
C VAL A 84 -3.18 3.21 -41.49
N SER A 85 -3.37 4.32 -42.19
CA SER A 85 -3.22 4.38 -43.65
C SER A 85 -1.83 4.80 -44.11
N ASP A 86 -1.11 5.59 -43.30
CA ASP A 86 0.22 6.12 -43.64
C ASP A 86 1.28 5.83 -42.57
N TYR A 87 2.52 5.63 -43.01
CA TYR A 87 3.68 5.51 -42.11
C TYR A 87 3.89 6.74 -41.21
N SER A 88 3.56 7.94 -41.69
CA SER A 88 3.67 9.17 -40.88
C SER A 88 2.66 9.22 -39.73
N GLN A 89 1.53 8.52 -39.86
CA GLN A 89 0.50 8.42 -38.81
C GLN A 89 0.94 7.45 -37.71
N MET A 90 1.66 6.37 -38.05
CA MET A 90 2.24 5.44 -37.06
C MET A 90 3.11 6.18 -36.04
N ASP A 91 4.00 7.06 -36.52
CA ASP A 91 4.88 7.85 -35.64
C ASP A 91 4.13 8.85 -34.76
N ARG A 92 2.99 9.37 -35.23
CA ARG A 92 2.14 10.29 -34.45
C ARG A 92 1.46 9.53 -33.31
N ILE A 93 0.87 8.37 -33.60
CA ILE A 93 0.23 7.51 -32.60
C ILE A 93 1.21 7.15 -31.48
N LEU A 94 2.42 6.69 -31.83
CA LEU A 94 3.46 6.35 -30.85
C LEU A 94 3.93 7.55 -30.02
N ARG A 95 3.83 8.77 -30.55
CA ARG A 95 4.14 10.00 -29.79
C ARG A 95 2.99 10.38 -28.86
N GLU A 96 1.75 10.28 -29.33
CA GLU A 96 0.55 10.57 -28.53
C GLU A 96 0.40 9.62 -27.34
N GLU A 97 0.60 8.31 -27.54
CA GLU A 97 0.58 7.33 -26.44
C GLU A 97 1.63 7.64 -25.36
N ARG A 98 2.85 7.99 -25.79
CA ARG A 98 3.92 8.41 -24.88
C ARG A 98 3.55 9.68 -24.13
N GLN A 99 3.01 10.67 -24.83
CA GLN A 99 2.61 11.94 -24.25
C GLN A 99 1.50 11.75 -23.22
N TYR A 100 0.51 10.90 -23.51
CA TYR A 100 -0.58 10.56 -22.61
C TYR A 100 -0.07 10.00 -21.27
N ILE A 101 0.81 9.00 -21.31
CA ILE A 101 1.41 8.41 -20.10
C ILE A 101 2.24 9.45 -19.34
N LEU A 102 2.99 10.28 -20.06
CA LEU A 102 3.84 11.31 -19.49
C LEU A 102 3.01 12.39 -18.76
N ASP A 103 1.86 12.78 -19.31
CA ASP A 103 0.98 13.76 -18.70
C ASP A 103 0.30 13.22 -17.43
N ILE A 104 -0.02 11.92 -17.37
CA ILE A 104 -0.43 11.23 -16.14
C ILE A 104 0.68 11.31 -15.08
N CYS A 105 1.90 10.94 -15.45
CA CYS A 105 3.04 10.95 -14.53
C CYS A 105 3.33 12.37 -14.00
N LYS A 106 3.21 13.39 -14.86
CA LYS A 106 3.33 14.80 -14.47
C LYS A 106 2.27 15.20 -13.45
N LYS A 107 1.00 14.81 -13.63
CA LYS A 107 -0.07 15.09 -12.66
C LYS A 107 0.26 14.47 -11.28
N ILE A 108 0.72 13.21 -11.27
CA ILE A 108 1.14 12.52 -10.05
C ILE A 108 2.28 13.27 -9.35
N LYS A 109 3.28 13.71 -10.12
CA LYS A 109 4.42 14.46 -9.57
C LYS A 109 4.02 15.85 -9.07
N LYS A 110 3.09 16.53 -9.74
CA LYS A 110 2.57 17.85 -9.35
C LYS A 110 1.86 17.82 -8.00
N ALA A 111 1.14 16.75 -7.68
CA ALA A 111 0.55 16.55 -6.36
C ALA A 111 1.60 16.26 -5.26
N GLY A 112 2.86 16.04 -5.64
CA GLY A 112 3.96 15.78 -4.71
C GLY A 112 4.00 14.34 -4.18
N CYS A 113 3.40 13.38 -4.89
CA CYS A 113 3.43 11.98 -4.50
C CYS A 113 4.84 11.39 -4.71
N ASN A 114 5.35 10.69 -3.70
CA ASN A 114 6.67 10.04 -3.73
C ASN A 114 6.57 8.51 -3.79
N VAL A 115 5.47 7.94 -3.28
CA VAL A 115 5.21 6.50 -3.25
C VAL A 115 3.83 6.23 -3.83
N LEU A 116 3.77 5.39 -4.84
CA LEU A 116 2.57 5.06 -5.57
C LEU A 116 2.18 3.60 -5.35
N LEU A 117 0.99 3.40 -4.82
CA LEU A 117 0.38 2.11 -4.59
C LEU A 117 -0.70 1.90 -5.64
N ILE A 118 -0.56 0.87 -6.47
CA ILE A 118 -1.46 0.59 -7.58
C ILE A 118 -2.22 -0.69 -7.32
N GLN A 119 -3.54 -0.60 -7.35
CA GLN A 119 -4.43 -1.75 -7.24
C GLN A 119 -4.21 -2.71 -8.41
N LYS A 120 -4.24 -4.02 -8.12
CA LYS A 120 -4.26 -5.07 -9.13
C LYS A 120 -5.51 -4.93 -10.00
N SER A 121 -5.30 -4.71 -11.29
CA SER A 121 -6.37 -4.73 -12.29
C SER A 121 -6.37 -6.08 -12.99
N ILE A 122 -7.53 -6.74 -13.01
CA ILE A 122 -7.72 -8.03 -13.69
C ILE A 122 -8.10 -7.81 -15.16
N LEU A 123 -8.75 -6.68 -15.45
CA LEU A 123 -9.30 -6.37 -16.78
C LEU A 123 -8.24 -5.80 -17.73
N ARG A 124 -7.22 -5.12 -17.19
CA ARG A 124 -6.24 -4.36 -17.96
C ARG A 124 -4.88 -4.39 -17.27
N ASP A 125 -3.83 -4.15 -18.04
CA ASP A 125 -2.50 -3.90 -17.49
C ASP A 125 -2.53 -2.68 -16.57
N ALA A 126 -2.26 -2.91 -15.28
CA ALA A 126 -2.28 -1.86 -14.27
C ALA A 126 -1.23 -0.78 -14.54
N VAL A 127 -0.07 -1.16 -15.08
CA VAL A 127 1.04 -0.25 -15.40
C VAL A 127 1.78 -0.71 -16.64
N ASN A 128 2.02 0.20 -17.59
CA ASN A 128 2.90 -0.04 -18.74
C ASN A 128 4.39 0.15 -18.36
N GLU A 129 5.30 -0.59 -18.99
CA GLU A 129 6.75 -0.46 -18.77
C GLU A 129 7.26 0.96 -19.05
N MET A 130 6.71 1.63 -20.06
CA MET A 130 7.04 3.03 -20.36
C MET A 130 6.69 3.98 -19.22
N ALA A 131 5.57 3.71 -18.54
CA ALA A 131 5.14 4.51 -17.39
C ALA A 131 6.10 4.32 -16.21
N LEU A 132 6.53 3.09 -15.94
CA LEU A 132 7.52 2.79 -14.90
C LEU A 132 8.84 3.53 -15.13
N HIS A 133 9.30 3.60 -16.38
CA HIS A 133 10.50 4.35 -16.72
C HIS A 133 10.36 5.87 -16.49
N PHE A 134 9.20 6.45 -16.78
CA PHE A 134 8.94 7.86 -16.47
C PHE A 134 8.83 8.12 -14.96
N LEU A 135 8.15 7.24 -14.21
CA LEU A 135 8.01 7.35 -12.75
C LEU A 135 9.35 7.20 -12.04
N ALA A 136 10.21 6.30 -12.50
CA ALA A 136 11.56 6.13 -11.98
C ALA A 136 12.42 7.38 -12.20
N LYS A 137 12.37 7.99 -13.39
CA LYS A 137 13.04 9.28 -13.66
C LYS A 137 12.55 10.40 -12.76
N MET A 138 11.27 10.39 -12.39
CA MET A 138 10.66 11.37 -11.47
C MET A 138 10.91 11.05 -9.97
N LYS A 139 11.68 9.99 -9.68
CA LYS A 139 11.99 9.51 -8.34
C LYS A 139 10.75 9.15 -7.53
N ILE A 140 9.82 8.41 -8.14
CA ILE A 140 8.61 7.90 -7.48
C ILE A 140 8.75 6.38 -7.34
N LEU A 141 8.62 5.88 -6.10
CA LEU A 141 8.59 4.45 -5.81
C LEU A 141 7.21 3.90 -6.17
N VAL A 142 7.14 2.82 -6.95
CA VAL A 142 5.88 2.23 -7.39
C VAL A 142 5.79 0.80 -6.88
N VAL A 143 4.73 0.51 -6.12
CA VAL A 143 4.32 -0.84 -5.74
C VAL A 143 3.05 -1.18 -6.50
N ARG A 144 3.09 -2.28 -7.24
CA ARG A 144 2.00 -2.76 -8.10
C ARG A 144 1.34 -3.98 -7.48
N ASP A 145 0.19 -4.34 -8.03
CA ASP A 145 -0.52 -5.59 -7.73
C ASP A 145 -1.04 -5.68 -6.28
N ILE A 146 -1.48 -4.55 -5.72
CA ILE A 146 -2.13 -4.55 -4.40
C ILE A 146 -3.53 -5.16 -4.50
N GLU A 147 -3.84 -6.06 -3.59
CA GLU A 147 -5.11 -6.76 -3.57
C GLU A 147 -6.24 -5.83 -3.14
N ARG A 148 -7.46 -6.09 -3.63
CA ARG A 148 -8.62 -5.24 -3.34
C ARG A 148 -8.98 -5.25 -1.86
N GLU A 149 -8.81 -6.39 -1.21
CA GLU A 149 -9.10 -6.60 0.22
C GLU A 149 -8.16 -5.76 1.10
N ASP A 150 -6.91 -5.59 0.68
CA ASP A 150 -5.91 -4.78 1.38
C ASP A 150 -6.17 -3.28 1.27
N ILE A 151 -6.90 -2.79 0.26
CA ILE A 151 -7.06 -1.35 0.04
C ILE A 151 -7.69 -0.65 1.25
N GLU A 152 -8.73 -1.25 1.82
CA GLU A 152 -9.37 -0.68 3.01
C GLU A 152 -8.42 -0.64 4.20
N PHE A 153 -7.57 -1.67 4.34
CA PHE A 153 -6.55 -1.73 5.38
C PHE A 153 -5.52 -0.63 5.18
N VAL A 154 -4.93 -0.53 3.97
CA VAL A 154 -3.94 0.50 3.61
C VAL A 154 -4.50 1.91 3.81
N CYS A 155 -5.74 2.17 3.40
CA CYS A 155 -6.39 3.47 3.56
C CYS A 155 -6.59 3.85 5.02
N LYS A 156 -7.00 2.90 5.89
CA LYS A 156 -7.15 3.13 7.33
C LYS A 156 -5.80 3.38 8.00
N THR A 157 -4.78 2.58 7.65
CA THR A 157 -3.42 2.70 8.18
C THR A 157 -2.81 4.04 7.79
N LEU A 158 -2.74 4.36 6.50
CA LEU A 158 -2.06 5.55 5.98
C LEU A 158 -2.89 6.84 6.10
N GLY A 159 -4.18 6.73 6.39
CA GLY A 159 -5.12 7.86 6.36
C GLY A 159 -5.34 8.43 4.95
N CYS A 160 -5.09 7.64 3.91
CA CYS A 160 -5.22 8.06 2.52
C CYS A 160 -6.58 7.68 1.93
N ARG A 161 -7.06 8.44 0.95
CA ARG A 161 -8.29 8.12 0.20
C ARG A 161 -7.93 7.37 -1.08
N PRO A 162 -8.63 6.28 -1.45
CA PRO A 162 -8.40 5.62 -2.73
C PRO A 162 -8.81 6.54 -3.89
N ILE A 163 -7.94 6.67 -4.89
CA ILE A 163 -8.13 7.58 -6.03
C ILE A 163 -8.54 6.78 -7.27
N ALA A 164 -9.79 6.96 -7.68
CA ALA A 164 -10.37 6.26 -8.83
C ALA A 164 -10.10 6.94 -10.18
N SER A 165 -9.77 8.24 -10.20
CA SER A 165 -9.54 9.00 -11.43
C SER A 165 -8.44 10.03 -11.27
N LEU A 166 -7.79 10.37 -12.38
CA LEU A 166 -6.66 11.30 -12.43
C LEU A 166 -6.98 12.70 -11.89
N ASP A 167 -8.23 13.15 -12.03
CA ASP A 167 -8.63 14.49 -11.62
C ASP A 167 -8.86 14.59 -10.11
N HIS A 168 -9.05 13.45 -9.44
CA HIS A 168 -9.08 13.34 -7.99
C HIS A 168 -7.68 13.13 -7.39
N PHE A 169 -6.60 13.31 -8.16
CA PHE A 169 -5.24 13.19 -7.65
C PHE A 169 -4.77 14.51 -7.00
N LEU A 170 -5.34 14.80 -5.84
CA LEU A 170 -5.04 16.00 -5.03
C LEU A 170 -4.11 15.65 -3.87
N PRO A 171 -3.28 16.60 -3.40
CA PRO A 171 -2.37 16.36 -2.27
C PRO A 171 -3.09 16.03 -0.96
N GLU A 172 -4.37 16.40 -0.83
CA GLU A 172 -5.22 16.13 0.34
C GLU A 172 -5.62 14.66 0.46
N HIS A 173 -5.62 13.92 -0.65
CA HIS A 173 -5.96 12.50 -0.66
C HIS A 173 -4.75 11.58 -0.42
N LEU A 174 -3.55 12.16 -0.35
CA LEU A 174 -2.31 11.43 -0.13
C LEU A 174 -2.13 11.12 1.37
N GLY A 175 -1.69 9.90 1.66
CA GLY A 175 -1.24 9.50 2.97
C GLY A 175 0.17 10.01 3.26
N THR A 176 0.55 9.98 4.54
CA THR A 176 1.89 10.36 4.99
C THR A 176 2.53 9.20 5.73
N ALA A 177 3.83 8.97 5.49
CA ALA A 177 4.63 8.01 6.23
C ALA A 177 6.03 8.56 6.47
N GLY A 178 6.61 8.20 7.61
CA GLY A 178 7.97 8.58 7.98
C GLY A 178 9.00 7.94 7.08
N LEU A 179 8.91 6.62 6.89
CA LEU A 179 9.85 5.85 6.09
C LEU A 179 9.13 4.77 5.29
N VAL A 180 9.46 4.69 4.00
CA VAL A 180 9.08 3.57 3.13
C VAL A 180 10.35 2.94 2.62
N GLU A 181 10.56 1.67 2.92
CA GLU A 181 11.75 0.93 2.49
C GLU A 181 11.37 -0.45 1.94
N GLU A 182 12.09 -0.86 0.90
CA GLU A 182 12.04 -2.22 0.41
C GLU A 182 13.16 -3.02 1.10
N VAL A 183 12.77 -3.92 1.99
CA VAL A 183 13.71 -4.77 2.72
C VAL A 183 13.83 -6.11 2.00
N PRO A 184 15.03 -6.49 1.53
CA PRO A 184 15.25 -7.83 1.01
C PRO A 184 15.24 -8.83 2.17
N THR A 185 14.30 -9.79 2.14
CA THR A 185 14.26 -10.90 3.09
C THR A 185 14.63 -12.19 2.35
N GLY A 186 15.94 -12.43 2.21
CA GLY A 186 16.46 -13.57 1.47
C GLY A 186 16.23 -13.45 -0.04
N THR A 187 15.32 -14.27 -0.60
CA THR A 187 14.99 -14.29 -2.04
C THR A 187 13.75 -13.49 -2.40
N SER A 188 12.92 -13.12 -1.41
CA SER A 188 11.78 -12.23 -1.59
C SER A 188 12.12 -10.82 -1.10
N LYS A 189 11.36 -9.85 -1.60
CA LYS A 189 11.46 -8.45 -1.18
C LYS A 189 10.09 -8.06 -0.64
N ILE A 190 10.09 -7.40 0.51
CA ILE A 190 8.88 -6.86 1.14
C ILE A 190 9.04 -5.36 1.24
N VAL A 191 7.93 -4.63 1.14
CA VAL A 191 7.92 -3.19 1.34
C VAL A 191 7.38 -2.90 2.74
N LYS A 192 8.22 -2.30 3.59
CA LYS A 192 7.86 -1.87 4.93
C LYS A 192 7.57 -0.37 4.91
N ILE A 193 6.45 0.02 5.51
CA ILE A 193 6.03 1.40 5.67
C ILE A 193 5.89 1.67 7.16
N THR A 194 6.79 2.48 7.71
CA THR A 194 6.88 2.80 9.14
C THR A 194 6.74 4.30 9.39
N GLY A 195 6.42 4.65 10.64
CA GLY A 195 6.24 6.05 11.04
C GLY A 195 4.98 6.69 10.45
N VAL A 196 3.87 5.95 10.42
CA VAL A 196 2.60 6.45 9.94
C VAL A 196 1.95 7.27 11.07
N PRO A 197 1.60 8.56 10.85
CA PRO A 197 1.10 9.46 11.89
C PRO A 197 -0.37 9.23 12.26
N SER A 198 -1.05 8.29 11.60
CA SER A 198 -2.49 8.06 11.75
C SER A 198 -2.85 7.46 13.11
N THR A 199 -3.99 7.91 13.65
CA THR A 199 -4.64 7.44 14.89
C THR A 199 -5.01 5.94 14.86
N ALA A 200 -5.02 5.32 13.68
CA ALA A 200 -5.26 3.89 13.53
C ALA A 200 -4.05 3.10 14.03
N ARG A 201 -4.19 2.47 15.20
CA ARG A 201 -3.22 1.50 15.75
C ARG A 201 -3.25 0.20 14.95
N THR A 202 -2.88 0.25 13.68
CA THR A 202 -2.68 -0.92 12.84
C THR A 202 -1.25 -1.41 13.01
N VAL A 203 -1.11 -2.70 13.24
CA VAL A 203 0.17 -3.39 13.30
C VAL A 203 0.17 -4.48 12.25
N SER A 204 1.31 -4.68 11.61
CA SER A 204 1.55 -5.79 10.69
C SER A 204 2.53 -6.74 11.35
N VAL A 205 2.25 -8.04 11.30
CA VAL A 205 3.15 -9.08 11.79
C VAL A 205 3.78 -9.75 10.59
N VAL A 206 5.11 -9.76 10.54
CA VAL A 206 5.86 -10.47 9.50
C VAL A 206 6.21 -11.84 10.05
N VAL A 207 5.42 -12.84 9.68
CA VAL A 207 5.67 -14.22 10.11
C VAL A 207 6.68 -14.86 9.17
N ARG A 208 7.72 -15.45 9.77
CA ARG A 208 8.77 -16.16 9.05
C ARG A 208 8.70 -17.65 9.33
N GLY A 209 9.04 -18.45 8.34
CA GLY A 209 8.94 -19.89 8.45
C GLY A 209 9.70 -20.62 7.36
N SER A 210 10.24 -21.78 7.70
CA SER A 210 11.05 -22.61 6.82
C SER A 210 10.21 -23.34 5.76
N ASN A 211 8.97 -23.70 6.08
CA ASN A 211 8.04 -24.37 5.19
C ASN A 211 6.71 -23.60 5.12
N LYS A 212 6.04 -23.65 3.97
CA LYS A 212 4.71 -23.05 3.78
C LYS A 212 3.68 -23.61 4.75
N LEU A 213 3.73 -24.92 5.03
CA LEU A 213 2.84 -25.55 6.01
C LEU A 213 3.02 -24.97 7.42
N VAL A 214 4.26 -24.64 7.80
CA VAL A 214 4.54 -24.02 9.11
C VAL A 214 4.06 -22.57 9.13
N LEU A 215 4.21 -21.83 8.03
CA LEU A 215 3.70 -20.47 7.91
C LEU A 215 2.18 -20.41 8.03
N GLU A 216 1.46 -21.29 7.33
CA GLU A 216 0.00 -21.37 7.39
C GLU A 216 -0.49 -21.77 8.80
N GLU A 217 0.22 -22.68 9.46
CA GLU A 217 -0.13 -23.09 10.82
C GLU A 217 0.17 -21.98 11.85
N ALA A 218 1.26 -21.24 11.67
CA ALA A 218 1.60 -20.10 12.50
C ALA A 218 0.59 -18.96 12.35
N ASP A 219 0.14 -18.66 11.12
CA ASP A 219 -0.90 -17.65 10.87
C ASP A 219 -2.24 -18.03 11.54
N ARG A 220 -2.68 -19.28 11.39
CA ARG A 220 -3.87 -19.80 12.10
C ARG A 220 -3.73 -19.72 13.62
N SER A 221 -2.58 -20.14 14.14
CA SER A 221 -2.29 -20.11 15.59
C SER A 221 -2.33 -18.68 16.14
N LEU A 222 -1.77 -17.71 15.39
CA LEU A 222 -1.82 -16.30 15.75
C LEU A 222 -3.25 -15.76 15.68
N HIS A 223 -4.03 -16.14 14.67
CA HIS A 223 -5.42 -15.75 14.53
C HIS A 223 -6.26 -16.19 15.75
N ASP A 224 -6.09 -17.44 16.19
CA ASP A 224 -6.78 -17.98 17.36
C ASP A 224 -6.37 -17.25 18.64
N ALA A 225 -5.07 -17.03 18.84
CA ALA A 225 -4.56 -16.29 20.00
C ALA A 225 -5.10 -14.85 20.06
N LEU A 226 -5.13 -14.14 18.93
CA LEU A 226 -5.69 -12.79 18.83
C LEU A 226 -7.21 -12.80 19.08
N CYS A 227 -7.92 -13.83 18.62
CA CYS A 227 -9.35 -13.97 18.86
C CYS A 227 -9.68 -14.18 20.35
N VAL A 228 -8.87 -14.97 21.08
CA VAL A 228 -9.03 -15.17 22.52
C VAL A 228 -8.86 -13.85 23.28
N ILE A 229 -7.80 -13.09 22.99
CA ILE A 229 -7.56 -11.78 23.61
C ILE A 229 -8.70 -10.81 23.28
N ARG A 230 -9.18 -10.80 22.03
CA ARG A 230 -10.32 -9.99 21.62
C ARG A 230 -11.58 -10.31 22.42
N CYS A 231 -11.88 -11.59 22.65
CA CYS A 231 -13.04 -12.01 23.44
C CYS A 231 -12.96 -11.46 24.88
N LEU A 232 -11.78 -11.51 25.50
CA LEU A 232 -11.55 -10.97 26.85
C LEU A 232 -11.67 -9.43 26.90
N VAL A 233 -11.21 -8.72 25.87
CA VAL A 233 -11.33 -7.25 25.80
C VAL A 233 -12.77 -6.82 25.57
N LYS A 234 -13.52 -7.54 24.73
CA LYS A 234 -14.91 -7.21 24.38
C LYS A 234 -15.89 -7.49 25.53
N ASN A 235 -15.72 -8.62 26.20
CA ASN A 235 -16.53 -9.01 27.35
C ASN A 235 -15.68 -8.89 28.61
N ARG A 236 -15.59 -7.67 29.16
CA ARG A 236 -15.09 -7.49 30.52
C ARG A 236 -16.20 -7.95 31.47
N PHE A 237 -15.86 -8.86 32.38
CA PHE A 237 -16.74 -9.27 33.49
C PHE A 237 -17.29 -8.06 34.24
#